data_AF-A0A5Z7Y0H6-F1
#
_entry.id   AF-A0A5Z7Y0H6-F1
#
_cell.length_a   1.000
_cell.length_b   1.000
_cell.length_c   1.000
_cell.angle_alpha   90.00
_cell.angle_beta   90.00
_cell.angle_gamma   90.00
#
_symmetry.space_group_name_H-M   'P 1'
#
loop_
_entity.id
_entity.type
_entity.pdbx_description
1 polymer ?
#
loop_
_entity_poly.entity_id
_entity_poly.type
_entity_poly.pdbx_seq_one_letter_code
_entity_poly.pdbx_strand_id
1 'polypeptide(L)'
;MIDASLINLPWATLVTLASGYIGYFIANVGLKDQHKPIDITFSTLIFGLFAAMVYQAFIWIGWGEYLAALLAVLYAFANGAWWRKHGRKLMYKFLRDHDISWSDSTSSAWQRMFDQRGYYVSEVYVHLKDGTTLLAEAPGNFHGQPCGSFIMGNEKDVLLYVTHERAAGSADWVECDVIHESWGAMTTYIPADQIARVRIRRTKHRALRARK
;
A
#
# COMPACT_ATOMS: atom_id res chain seq x y z
N MET A 1 14.72 -19.91 -15.13
CA MET A 1 15.96 -20.54 -14.65
C MET A 1 16.78 -19.46 -13.99
N ILE A 2 16.97 -19.50 -12.67
CA ILE A 2 17.97 -18.65 -12.02
C ILE A 2 19.32 -19.23 -12.43
N ASP A 3 20.11 -18.46 -13.17
CA ASP A 3 21.41 -18.88 -13.65
C ASP A 3 22.36 -19.08 -12.46
N ALA A 4 23.05 -20.22 -12.38
CA ALA A 4 23.90 -20.58 -11.24
C ALA A 4 25.06 -19.59 -11.03
N SER A 5 25.36 -18.79 -12.06
CA SER A 5 26.28 -17.65 -12.03
C SER A 5 25.92 -16.60 -10.97
N LEU A 6 24.64 -16.44 -10.62
CA LEU A 6 24.20 -15.46 -9.62
C LEU A 6 24.63 -15.82 -8.20
N ILE A 7 24.64 -17.11 -7.85
CA ILE A 7 25.04 -17.58 -6.51
C ILE A 7 26.57 -17.51 -6.33
N ASN A 8 27.32 -17.59 -7.43
CA ASN A 8 28.79 -17.51 -7.43
C ASN A 8 29.31 -16.06 -7.38
N LEU A 9 28.42 -15.06 -7.26
CA LEU A 9 28.85 -13.68 -7.08
C LEU A 9 29.58 -13.49 -5.73
N PRO A 10 30.51 -12.53 -5.65
CA PRO A 10 31.15 -12.17 -4.39
C PRO A 10 30.11 -11.90 -3.30
N TRP A 11 30.39 -12.36 -2.07
CA TRP A 11 29.46 -12.25 -0.93
C TRP A 11 28.92 -10.83 -0.74
N ALA A 12 29.79 -9.81 -0.82
CA ALA A 12 29.39 -8.41 -0.72
C ALA A 12 28.37 -7.99 -1.80
N THR A 13 28.50 -8.52 -3.02
CA THR A 13 27.58 -8.25 -4.13
C THR A 13 26.21 -8.88 -3.88
N LEU A 14 26.17 -10.12 -3.37
CA LEU A 14 24.93 -10.81 -2.99
C LEU A 14 24.19 -10.03 -1.88
N VAL A 15 24.91 -9.64 -0.83
CA VAL A 15 24.34 -8.86 0.29
C VAL A 15 23.79 -7.53 -0.21
N THR A 16 24.50 -6.86 -1.11
CA THR A 16 24.09 -5.58 -1.70
C THR A 16 22.81 -5.72 -2.53
N LEU A 17 22.75 -6.70 -3.42
CA LEU A 17 21.58 -6.94 -4.28
C LEU A 17 20.36 -7.35 -3.45
N ALA A 18 20.53 -8.28 -2.50
CA ALA A 18 19.45 -8.73 -1.63
C ALA A 18 18.89 -7.58 -0.78
N SER A 19 19.77 -6.81 -0.13
CA SER A 19 19.38 -5.66 0.70
C SER A 19 18.71 -4.59 -0.14
N GLY A 20 19.24 -4.29 -1.34
CA GLY A 20 18.66 -3.34 -2.26
C GLY A 20 17.23 -3.71 -2.68
N TYR A 21 17.01 -4.99 -2.99
CA TYR A 21 15.68 -5.48 -3.37
C TYR A 21 14.69 -5.38 -2.22
N ILE A 22 15.10 -5.72 -0.98
CA ILE A 22 14.28 -5.56 0.22
C ILE A 22 13.88 -4.09 0.42
N GLY A 23 14.84 -3.17 0.33
CA GLY A 23 14.60 -1.74 0.45
C GLY A 23 13.61 -1.24 -0.62
N TYR A 24 13.82 -1.65 -1.88
CA TYR A 24 12.91 -1.37 -2.99
C TYR A 24 11.49 -1.92 -2.73
N PHE A 25 11.38 -3.18 -2.31
CA PHE A 25 10.11 -3.84 -2.05
C PHE A 25 9.30 -3.09 -0.99
N ILE A 26 9.91 -2.78 0.16
CA ILE A 26 9.25 -2.04 1.25
C ILE A 26 8.90 -0.62 0.82
N ALA A 27 9.77 0.02 0.04
CA ALA A 27 9.52 1.37 -0.47
C ALA A 27 8.32 1.45 -1.43
N ASN A 28 7.97 0.35 -2.11
CA ASN A 28 6.95 0.29 -3.16
C ASN A 28 5.77 -0.64 -2.85
N VAL A 29 5.77 -1.37 -1.73
CA VAL A 29 4.67 -2.27 -1.37
C VAL A 29 3.32 -1.53 -1.36
N GLY A 30 2.34 -2.10 -2.06
CA GLY A 30 1.00 -1.52 -2.22
C GLY A 30 0.91 -0.32 -3.18
N LEU A 31 1.98 0.01 -3.92
CA LEU A 31 1.98 1.05 -4.94
C LEU A 31 2.36 0.45 -6.31
N LYS A 32 1.35 0.22 -7.16
CA LYS A 32 1.42 -0.23 -8.58
C LYS A 32 1.78 -1.70 -8.83
N ASP A 33 1.03 -2.31 -9.74
CA ASP A 33 1.21 -3.71 -10.18
C ASP A 33 2.25 -3.90 -11.29
N GLN A 34 2.77 -2.82 -11.91
CA GLN A 34 3.71 -2.94 -13.02
C GLN A 34 4.79 -1.86 -12.99
N HIS A 35 5.84 -2.08 -12.19
CA HIS A 35 7.10 -1.37 -12.40
C HIS A 35 7.82 -1.98 -13.61
N LYS A 36 8.35 -1.13 -14.50
CA LYS A 36 9.18 -1.64 -15.60
C LYS A 36 10.40 -2.32 -14.98
N PRO A 37 10.88 -3.47 -15.52
CA PRO A 37 12.06 -4.15 -14.99
C PRO A 37 13.26 -3.22 -14.78
N ILE A 38 13.41 -2.22 -15.66
CA ILE A 38 14.46 -1.21 -15.55
C ILE A 38 14.34 -0.36 -14.27
N ASP A 39 13.12 0.04 -13.89
CA ASP A 39 12.86 0.82 -12.68
C ASP A 39 13.15 0.00 -11.42
N ILE A 40 12.81 -1.29 -11.44
CA ILE A 40 13.08 -2.24 -10.35
C ILE A 40 14.59 -2.36 -10.16
N THR A 41 15.33 -2.61 -11.25
CA THR A 41 16.78 -2.77 -11.21
C THR A 41 17.48 -1.53 -10.68
N PHE A 42 17.19 -0.35 -11.25
CA PHE A 42 17.85 0.89 -10.81
C PHE A 42 17.46 1.29 -9.38
N SER A 43 16.20 1.11 -8.98
CA SER A 43 15.80 1.39 -7.60
C SER A 43 16.46 0.44 -6.62
N THR A 44 16.55 -0.85 -6.97
CA THR A 44 17.27 -1.87 -6.19
C THR A 44 18.74 -1.49 -6.03
N LEU A 45 19.39 -1.00 -7.09
CA LEU A 45 20.77 -0.53 -7.03
C LEU A 45 20.94 0.69 -6.12
N ILE A 46 20.01 1.64 -6.13
CA ILE A 46 20.07 2.82 -5.24
C ILE A 46 19.97 2.39 -3.77
N PHE A 47 18.98 1.56 -3.42
CA PHE A 47 18.87 1.04 -2.05
C PHE A 47 20.06 0.14 -1.66
N GLY A 48 20.54 -0.66 -2.62
CA GLY A 48 21.71 -1.51 -2.47
C GLY A 48 22.98 -0.71 -2.21
N LEU A 49 23.20 0.40 -2.91
CA LEU A 49 24.35 1.28 -2.71
C LEU A 49 24.46 1.74 -1.25
N PHE A 50 23.34 2.18 -0.64
CA PHE A 50 23.37 2.58 0.77
C PHE A 50 23.63 1.39 1.71
N ALA A 51 23.08 0.21 1.42
CA ALA A 51 23.34 -0.99 2.18
C ALA A 51 24.81 -1.44 2.06
N ALA A 52 25.41 -1.33 0.87
CA ALA A 52 26.81 -1.65 0.62
C ALA A 52 27.76 -0.72 1.39
N MET A 53 27.45 0.58 1.48
CA MET A 53 28.23 1.51 2.29
C MET A 53 28.19 1.14 3.78
N VAL A 54 27.02 0.74 4.30
CA VAL A 54 26.87 0.28 5.68
C VAL A 54 27.64 -1.02 5.90
N TYR A 55 27.52 -1.98 4.99
CA TYR A 55 28.29 -3.23 5.02
C TYR A 55 29.80 -2.95 5.09
N GLN A 56 30.32 -2.12 4.17
CA GLN A 56 31.74 -1.81 4.11
C GLN A 56 32.24 -1.07 5.36
N ALA A 57 31.43 -0.17 5.92
CA ALA A 57 31.76 0.53 7.16
C ALA A 57 31.95 -0.44 8.34
N PHE A 58 31.09 -1.44 8.49
CA PHE A 58 31.22 -2.44 9.54
C PHE A 58 32.41 -3.39 9.33
N ILE A 59 32.72 -3.76 8.07
CA ILE A 59 33.93 -4.51 7.74
C ILE A 59 35.19 -3.72 8.13
N TRP A 60 35.24 -2.42 7.86
CA TRP A 60 36.38 -1.57 8.25
C TRP A 60 36.57 -1.45 9.76
N ILE A 61 35.49 -1.55 10.54
CA ILE A 61 35.54 -1.59 12.01
C ILE A 61 36.00 -2.98 12.52
N GLY A 62 36.20 -3.95 11.62
CA GLY A 62 36.68 -5.29 11.94
C GLY A 62 35.57 -6.25 12.37
N TRP A 63 34.31 -5.95 12.07
CA TRP A 63 33.20 -6.87 12.37
C TRP A 63 33.17 -8.01 11.35
N GLY A 64 32.70 -9.18 11.78
CA GLY A 64 32.57 -10.34 10.91
C GLY A 64 31.59 -10.10 9.75
N GLU A 65 31.89 -10.69 8.59
CA GLU A 65 31.14 -10.52 7.34
C GLU A 65 29.63 -10.82 7.49
N TYR A 66 29.28 -11.81 8.30
CA TYR A 66 27.88 -12.17 8.55
C TYR A 66 27.14 -11.12 9.39
N LEU A 67 27.80 -10.54 10.39
CA LEU A 67 27.20 -9.51 11.24
C LEU A 67 27.03 -8.19 10.46
N ALA A 68 28.03 -7.83 9.66
CA ALA A 68 27.95 -6.69 8.74
C ALA A 68 26.80 -6.86 7.73
N ALA A 69 26.62 -8.07 7.19
CA ALA A 69 25.51 -8.38 6.28
C ALA A 69 24.14 -8.24 6.95
N LEU A 70 23.97 -8.75 8.16
CA LEU A 70 22.73 -8.61 8.92
C LEU A 70 22.36 -7.13 9.14
N LEU A 71 23.34 -6.30 9.50
CA LEU A 71 23.12 -4.86 9.73
C LEU A 71 22.80 -4.12 8.43
N ALA A 72 23.44 -4.48 7.32
CA ALA A 72 23.13 -3.93 6.01
C ALA A 72 21.67 -4.22 5.60
N VAL A 73 21.18 -5.44 5.87
CA VAL A 73 19.79 -5.83 5.61
C VAL A 73 18.81 -5.04 6.50
N LEU A 74 19.09 -4.95 7.80
CA LEU A 74 18.27 -4.18 8.74
C LEU A 74 18.22 -2.69 8.37
N TYR A 75 19.36 -2.14 7.97
CA TYR A 75 19.44 -0.78 7.47
C TYR A 75 18.62 -0.59 6.19
N ALA A 76 18.70 -1.51 5.22
CA ALA A 76 17.93 -1.42 3.99
C ALA A 76 16.41 -1.48 4.26
N PHE A 77 15.99 -2.32 5.22
CA PHE A 77 14.61 -2.36 5.69
C PHE A 77 14.18 -1.00 6.27
N ALA A 78 14.97 -0.44 7.19
CA ALA A 78 14.69 0.83 7.82
C ALA A 78 14.68 1.99 6.81
N ASN A 79 15.63 1.99 5.86
CA ASN A 79 15.73 2.99 4.81
C ASN A 79 14.54 2.93 3.84
N GLY A 80 14.14 1.73 3.41
CA GLY A 80 12.94 1.54 2.58
C GLY A 80 11.67 2.02 3.29
N ALA A 81 11.52 1.68 4.57
CA ALA A 81 10.40 2.13 5.40
C ALA A 81 10.40 3.66 5.61
N TRP A 82 11.58 4.25 5.86
CA TRP A 82 11.74 5.69 6.01
C TRP A 82 11.44 6.43 4.71
N TRP A 83 11.92 5.93 3.57
CA TRP A 83 11.62 6.48 2.24
C TRP A 83 10.12 6.43 1.95
N ARG A 84 9.48 5.29 2.24
CA ARG A 84 8.02 5.15 2.12
C ARG A 84 7.30 6.14 3.02
N LYS A 85 7.76 6.37 4.26
CA LYS A 85 7.09 7.23 5.24
C LYS A 85 7.29 8.72 4.99
N HIS A 86 8.52 9.16 4.73
CA HIS A 86 8.90 10.57 4.67
C HIS A 86 9.61 10.93 3.36
N GLY A 87 10.54 10.10 2.88
CA GLY A 87 11.40 10.42 1.73
C GLY A 87 10.63 10.87 0.49
N ARG A 88 9.59 10.14 0.10
CA ARG A 88 8.73 10.54 -1.04
C ARG A 88 8.09 11.92 -0.86
N LYS A 89 7.59 12.22 0.35
CA LYS A 89 6.93 13.51 0.64
C LYS A 89 7.93 14.66 0.54
N LEU A 90 9.13 14.48 1.08
CA LEU A 90 10.20 15.46 1.02
C LEU A 90 10.66 15.69 -0.43
N MET A 91 10.83 14.62 -1.21
CA MET A 91 11.19 14.70 -2.61
C MET A 91 10.14 15.48 -3.43
N TYR A 92 8.86 15.15 -3.30
CA TYR A 92 7.81 15.90 -4.01
C TYR A 92 7.69 17.34 -3.54
N LYS A 93 7.90 17.59 -2.24
CA LYS A 93 7.94 18.96 -1.73
C LYS A 93 9.08 19.73 -2.40
N PHE A 94 10.29 19.16 -2.43
CA PHE A 94 11.44 19.77 -3.09
C PHE A 94 11.18 20.04 -4.59
N LEU A 95 10.63 19.05 -5.32
CA LEU A 95 10.31 19.21 -6.74
C LEU A 95 9.27 20.31 -6.99
N ARG A 96 8.33 20.49 -6.07
CA ARG A 96 7.31 21.55 -6.14
C ARG A 96 7.90 22.91 -5.76
N ASP A 97 8.69 22.98 -4.70
CA ASP A 97 9.30 24.23 -4.21
C ASP A 97 10.29 24.82 -5.26
N HIS A 98 10.84 23.98 -6.15
CA HIS A 98 11.73 24.38 -7.25
C HIS A 98 11.03 24.42 -8.63
N ASP A 99 9.70 24.34 -8.71
CA ASP A 99 8.93 24.36 -9.95
C ASP A 99 9.35 23.31 -11.01
N ILE A 100 10.02 22.23 -10.59
CA ILE A 100 10.49 21.16 -11.49
C ILE A 100 9.30 20.31 -11.93
N SER A 101 8.43 19.94 -10.99
CA SER A 101 7.24 19.13 -11.29
C SER A 101 6.14 19.31 -10.25
N TRP A 102 4.92 19.50 -10.76
CA TRP A 102 3.70 19.54 -9.97
C TRP A 102 2.97 18.20 -9.93
N SER A 103 3.43 17.21 -10.71
CA SER A 103 2.87 15.86 -10.77
C SER A 103 3.35 15.01 -9.59
N ASP A 104 2.42 14.31 -8.92
CA ASP A 104 2.73 13.40 -7.81
C ASP A 104 3.05 11.96 -8.28
N SER A 105 3.17 11.76 -9.60
CA SER A 105 3.45 10.48 -10.30
C SER A 105 2.59 9.27 -9.91
N THR A 106 1.48 9.51 -9.21
CA THR A 106 0.48 8.49 -8.91
C THR A 106 -0.13 8.01 -10.22
N SER A 107 -0.18 6.69 -10.49
CA SER A 107 -0.66 6.22 -11.81
C SER A 107 -2.16 6.44 -12.01
N SER A 108 -2.92 6.69 -10.94
CA SER A 108 -4.33 7.05 -11.04
C SER A 108 -4.81 7.80 -9.80
N ALA A 109 -5.87 8.61 -9.98
CA ALA A 109 -6.59 9.21 -8.86
C ALA A 109 -7.15 8.15 -7.89
N TRP A 110 -7.46 6.95 -8.41
CA TRP A 110 -7.85 5.79 -7.63
C TRP A 110 -6.76 5.37 -6.63
N GLN A 111 -5.52 5.19 -7.11
CA GLN A 111 -4.40 4.89 -6.22
C GLN A 111 -4.11 6.04 -5.24
N ARG A 112 -4.35 7.30 -5.65
CA ARG A 112 -4.16 8.45 -4.78
C ARG A 112 -5.09 8.44 -3.56
N MET A 113 -6.23 7.76 -3.65
CA MET A 113 -7.13 7.56 -2.51
C MET A 113 -6.53 6.66 -1.42
N PHE A 114 -5.60 5.76 -1.76
CA PHE A 114 -4.92 4.87 -0.81
C PHE A 114 -3.67 5.46 -0.18
N ASP A 115 -2.98 6.35 -0.89
CA ASP A 115 -1.71 6.89 -0.40
C ASP A 115 -1.88 7.96 0.70
N GLN A 116 -3.13 8.29 1.06
CA GLN A 116 -3.45 9.22 2.13
C GLN A 116 -3.22 8.58 3.52
N ARG A 117 -2.26 9.11 4.26
CA ARG A 117 -1.93 8.68 5.63
C ARG A 117 -2.30 9.77 6.64
N GLY A 118 -2.79 9.35 7.81
CA GLY A 118 -3.27 10.25 8.88
C GLY A 118 -4.76 10.57 8.82
N TYR A 119 -5.50 9.91 7.92
CA TYR A 119 -6.95 9.98 7.81
C TYR A 119 -7.53 8.57 7.85
N TYR A 120 -8.64 8.40 8.57
CA TYR A 120 -9.38 7.15 8.69
C TYR A 120 -10.62 7.20 7.81
N VAL A 121 -11.00 6.08 7.23
CA VAL A 121 -12.22 5.97 6.44
C VAL A 121 -13.41 5.76 7.38
N SER A 122 -14.37 6.68 7.31
CA SER A 122 -15.60 6.61 8.11
C SER A 122 -16.75 6.00 7.32
N GLU A 123 -16.84 6.26 6.01
CA GLU A 123 -17.91 5.76 5.16
C GLU A 123 -17.37 5.50 3.75
N VAL A 124 -17.86 4.44 3.11
CA VAL A 124 -17.60 4.14 1.70
C VAL A 124 -18.94 3.93 1.00
N TYR A 125 -19.22 4.76 0.01
CA TYR A 125 -20.38 4.63 -0.86
C TYR A 125 -19.95 4.10 -2.22
N VAL A 126 -20.63 3.07 -2.71
CA VAL A 126 -20.49 2.56 -4.07
C VAL A 126 -21.83 2.74 -4.78
N HIS A 127 -21.86 3.61 -5.78
CA HIS A 127 -23.00 3.77 -6.66
C HIS A 127 -22.84 2.83 -7.84
N LEU A 128 -23.80 1.94 -8.02
CA LEU A 128 -23.86 0.98 -9.12
C LEU A 128 -24.56 1.60 -10.34
N LYS A 129 -24.33 1.02 -11.51
CA LYS A 129 -24.91 1.50 -12.78
C LYS A 129 -26.42 1.30 -12.88
N ASP A 130 -26.96 0.32 -12.16
CA ASP A 130 -28.41 0.08 -12.04
C ASP A 130 -29.13 1.13 -11.18
N GLY A 131 -28.39 2.02 -10.51
CA GLY A 131 -28.90 3.05 -9.60
C GLY A 131 -28.87 2.66 -8.12
N THR A 132 -28.56 1.41 -7.81
CA THR A 132 -28.40 0.92 -6.43
C THR A 132 -27.18 1.58 -5.79
N THR A 133 -27.26 1.89 -4.50
CA THR A 133 -26.14 2.44 -3.73
C THR A 133 -25.84 1.55 -2.53
N LEU A 134 -24.60 1.10 -2.43
CA LEU A 134 -24.08 0.31 -1.31
C LEU A 134 -23.28 1.22 -0.38
N LEU A 135 -23.42 1.02 0.92
CA LEU A 135 -22.72 1.75 1.96
C LEU A 135 -22.03 0.79 2.94
N ALA A 136 -20.75 1.01 3.18
CA ALA A 136 -20.07 0.55 4.38
C ALA A 136 -19.88 1.71 5.35
N GLU A 137 -20.58 1.64 6.48
CA GLU A 137 -20.36 2.52 7.61
C GLU A 137 -19.26 1.96 8.51
N ALA A 138 -18.38 2.85 8.98
CA ALA A 138 -17.27 2.56 9.87
C ALA A 138 -16.48 1.29 9.47
N PRO A 139 -15.95 1.19 8.23
CA PRO A 139 -15.29 -0.04 7.75
C PRO A 139 -14.09 -0.46 8.62
N GLY A 140 -13.53 0.46 9.39
CA GLY A 140 -12.52 0.19 10.42
C GLY A 140 -12.95 -0.84 11.48
N ASN A 141 -14.25 -1.07 11.67
CA ASN A 141 -14.80 -2.08 12.58
C ASN A 141 -14.56 -3.51 12.05
N PHE A 142 -14.40 -3.69 10.75
CA PHE A 142 -14.14 -4.97 10.10
C PHE A 142 -12.64 -5.26 9.89
N HIS A 143 -11.72 -4.47 10.49
CA HIS A 143 -10.27 -4.64 10.27
C HIS A 143 -9.74 -6.03 10.64
N GLY A 144 -10.37 -6.72 11.60
CA GLY A 144 -9.99 -8.07 12.01
C GLY A 144 -10.67 -9.20 11.22
N GLN A 145 -11.56 -8.86 10.28
CA GLN A 145 -12.30 -9.83 9.48
C GLN A 145 -11.49 -10.27 8.25
N PRO A 146 -11.85 -11.40 7.61
CA PRO A 146 -11.25 -11.82 6.34
C PRO A 146 -11.24 -10.68 5.32
N CYS A 147 -10.18 -10.56 4.51
CA CYS A 147 -10.03 -9.46 3.54
C CYS A 147 -9.89 -8.04 4.12
N GLY A 148 -9.89 -7.89 5.46
CA GLY A 148 -9.71 -6.60 6.13
C GLY A 148 -10.88 -5.63 5.96
N SER A 149 -10.73 -4.39 6.41
CA SER A 149 -11.83 -3.41 6.48
C SER A 149 -12.60 -3.19 5.17
N PHE A 150 -11.90 -3.03 4.06
CA PHE A 150 -12.41 -2.93 2.69
C PHE A 150 -11.21 -2.93 1.74
N ILE A 151 -11.42 -3.33 0.48
CA ILE A 151 -10.40 -3.29 -0.56
C ILE A 151 -10.95 -2.51 -1.74
N MET A 152 -10.09 -1.72 -2.38
CA MET A 152 -10.38 -1.23 -3.73
C MET A 152 -9.21 -1.67 -4.62
N GLY A 153 -9.46 -2.65 -5.48
CA GLY A 153 -8.41 -3.29 -6.26
C GLY A 153 -7.85 -2.36 -7.32
N ASN A 154 -6.66 -2.67 -7.83
CA ASN A 154 -6.01 -1.87 -8.86
C ASN A 154 -6.78 -1.89 -10.19
N GLU A 155 -7.63 -2.91 -10.41
CA GLU A 155 -8.54 -3.02 -11.54
C GLU A 155 -9.83 -2.21 -11.37
N LYS A 156 -9.92 -1.39 -10.30
CA LYS A 156 -11.05 -0.52 -9.93
C LYS A 156 -12.28 -1.28 -9.42
N ASP A 157 -12.13 -2.57 -9.16
CA ASP A 157 -13.06 -3.39 -8.40
C ASP A 157 -13.03 -3.02 -6.91
N VAL A 158 -14.12 -3.34 -6.19
CA VAL A 158 -14.26 -3.01 -4.78
C VAL A 158 -14.72 -4.24 -4.02
N LEU A 159 -14.08 -4.50 -2.88
CA LEU A 159 -14.51 -5.49 -1.91
C LEU A 159 -14.94 -4.75 -0.64
N LEU A 160 -16.17 -4.98 -0.19
CA LEU A 160 -16.79 -4.16 0.84
C LEU A 160 -17.70 -4.98 1.77
N TYR A 161 -17.65 -4.68 3.06
CA TYR A 161 -18.68 -5.08 4.01
C TYR A 161 -19.86 -4.12 3.92
N VAL A 162 -20.92 -4.51 3.20
CA VAL A 162 -22.08 -3.65 2.94
C VAL A 162 -22.97 -3.64 4.17
N THR A 163 -22.92 -2.54 4.92
CA THR A 163 -23.77 -2.32 6.10
C THR A 163 -25.18 -1.84 5.75
N HIS A 164 -25.30 -1.10 4.64
CA HIS A 164 -26.58 -0.57 4.21
C HIS A 164 -26.67 -0.57 2.68
N GLU A 165 -27.87 -0.79 2.17
CA GLU A 165 -28.20 -0.74 0.76
C GLU A 165 -29.35 0.22 0.50
N ARG A 166 -29.30 0.92 -0.63
CA ARG A 166 -30.40 1.74 -1.12
C ARG A 166 -30.69 1.38 -2.57
N ALA A 167 -31.88 0.84 -2.80
CA ALA A 167 -32.35 0.48 -4.13
C ALA A 167 -32.48 1.69 -5.06
N ALA A 168 -32.44 1.43 -6.37
CA ALA A 168 -32.62 2.45 -7.39
C ALA A 168 -33.95 3.20 -7.22
N GLY A 169 -33.89 4.53 -7.11
CA GLY A 169 -35.08 5.38 -6.95
C GLY A 169 -35.68 5.41 -5.54
N SER A 170 -35.17 4.61 -4.59
CA SER A 170 -35.59 4.67 -3.19
C SER A 170 -34.85 5.78 -2.44
N ALA A 171 -35.54 6.43 -1.49
CA ALA A 171 -34.91 7.33 -0.53
C ALA A 171 -34.37 6.58 0.71
N ASP A 172 -34.90 5.38 0.96
CA ASP A 172 -34.70 4.65 2.21
C ASP A 172 -33.47 3.74 2.15
N TRP A 173 -32.72 3.72 3.24
CA TRP A 173 -31.62 2.79 3.45
C TRP A 173 -32.12 1.55 4.18
N VAL A 174 -31.74 0.38 3.69
CA VAL A 174 -31.99 -0.91 4.32
C VAL A 174 -30.69 -1.36 4.97
N GLU A 175 -30.71 -1.61 6.27
CA GLU A 175 -29.57 -2.18 7.00
C GLU A 175 -29.39 -3.65 6.62
N CYS A 176 -28.15 -4.06 6.36
CA CYS A 176 -27.79 -5.40 5.96
C CYS A 176 -27.11 -6.13 7.13
N ASP A 177 -27.42 -7.41 7.30
CA ASP A 177 -26.70 -8.25 8.24
C ASP A 177 -25.32 -8.63 7.68
N VAL A 178 -24.28 -8.02 8.24
CA VAL A 178 -22.89 -8.21 7.79
C VAL A 178 -22.20 -9.36 8.53
N ILE A 179 -22.54 -9.58 9.80
CA ILE A 179 -21.87 -10.59 10.64
C ILE A 179 -22.93 -11.50 11.22
N HIS A 180 -23.07 -12.67 10.62
CA HIS A 180 -23.98 -13.69 11.08
C HIS A 180 -23.26 -14.60 12.09
N GLU A 181 -23.87 -14.87 13.25
CA GLU A 181 -23.23 -15.64 14.35
C GLU A 181 -22.70 -17.02 13.91
N SER A 182 -23.49 -17.72 13.08
CA SER A 182 -23.15 -19.09 12.64
C SER A 182 -22.30 -19.15 11.37
N TRP A 183 -22.34 -18.11 10.53
CA TRP A 183 -21.80 -18.14 9.15
C TRP A 183 -20.62 -17.18 8.94
N GLY A 184 -20.40 -16.26 9.89
CA GLY A 184 -19.30 -15.31 9.86
C GLY A 184 -19.64 -14.02 9.12
N ALA A 185 -18.60 -13.31 8.68
CA ALA A 185 -18.72 -12.01 8.05
C ALA A 185 -18.95 -12.12 6.53
N MET A 186 -19.98 -11.47 6.02
CA MET A 186 -20.32 -11.42 4.60
C MET A 186 -19.67 -10.22 3.92
N THR A 187 -18.74 -10.49 3.01
CA THR A 187 -18.11 -9.47 2.18
C THR A 187 -18.69 -9.49 0.77
N THR A 188 -18.94 -8.31 0.19
CA THR A 188 -19.47 -8.16 -1.17
C THR A 188 -18.36 -7.75 -2.13
N TYR A 189 -18.17 -8.55 -3.19
CA TYR A 189 -17.34 -8.19 -4.33
C TYR A 189 -18.17 -7.43 -5.37
N ILE A 190 -17.66 -6.28 -5.81
CA ILE A 190 -18.30 -5.40 -6.77
C ILE A 190 -17.33 -5.21 -7.93
N PRO A 191 -17.63 -5.77 -9.11
CA PRO A 191 -16.72 -5.69 -10.25
C PRO A 191 -16.72 -4.27 -10.84
N ALA A 192 -15.58 -3.89 -11.41
CA ALA A 192 -15.33 -2.53 -11.90
C ALA A 192 -16.34 -2.06 -12.97
N ASP A 193 -16.87 -2.98 -13.78
CA ASP A 193 -17.84 -2.69 -14.84
C ASP A 193 -19.23 -2.34 -14.29
N GLN A 194 -19.56 -2.70 -13.05
CA GLN A 194 -20.85 -2.38 -12.42
C GLN A 194 -20.81 -1.06 -11.64
N ILE A 195 -19.62 -0.54 -11.36
CA ILE A 195 -19.42 0.67 -10.54
C ILE A 195 -19.59 1.91 -11.42
N ALA A 196 -20.55 2.76 -11.07
CA ALA A 196 -20.70 4.08 -11.67
C ALA A 196 -19.85 5.14 -10.94
N ARG A 197 -19.77 5.06 -9.61
CA ARG A 197 -19.02 6.04 -8.79
C ARG A 197 -18.71 5.48 -7.40
N VAL A 198 -17.53 5.79 -6.89
CA VAL A 198 -17.17 5.55 -5.48
C VAL A 198 -17.00 6.88 -4.75
N ARG A 199 -17.56 7.00 -3.55
CA ARG A 199 -17.35 8.15 -2.65
C ARG A 199 -16.83 7.65 -1.32
N ILE A 200 -15.81 8.30 -0.78
CA ILE A 200 -15.19 7.89 0.47
C ILE A 200 -15.17 9.09 1.40
N ARG A 201 -15.78 8.95 2.56
CA ARG A 201 -15.66 9.94 3.64
C ARG A 201 -14.48 9.55 4.52
N ARG A 202 -13.63 10.54 4.81
CA ARG A 202 -12.48 10.40 5.68
C ARG A 202 -12.53 11.39 6.84
N THR A 203 -11.98 11.00 7.97
CA THR A 203 -11.90 11.78 9.20
C THR A 203 -10.48 11.75 9.77
N LYS A 204 -10.10 12.77 10.54
CA LYS A 204 -8.86 12.74 11.34
C LYS A 204 -9.04 12.01 12.67
N HIS A 205 -10.29 11.81 13.10
CA HIS A 205 -10.61 11.22 14.39
C HIS A 205 -10.63 9.70 14.30
N ARG A 206 -9.73 9.04 15.02
CA ARG A 206 -9.70 7.57 15.16
C ARG A 206 -10.93 7.01 15.89
N ALA A 207 -11.68 7.86 16.60
CA ALA A 207 -12.68 7.50 17.60
C ALA A 207 -14.08 7.14 17.06
N LEU A 208 -14.35 7.24 15.76
CA LEU A 208 -15.67 6.89 15.19
C LEU A 208 -15.96 5.37 15.15
N ARG A 209 -15.28 4.56 15.98
CA ARG A 209 -15.43 3.10 16.07
C ARG A 209 -16.79 2.63 16.62
N ALA A 210 -17.61 3.53 17.15
CA ALA A 210 -18.95 3.16 17.60
C ALA A 210 -19.82 4.43 17.64
N ARG A 211 -20.64 4.63 16.61
CA ARG A 211 -21.99 5.10 16.91
C ARG A 211 -22.81 3.83 17.05
N LYS A 212 -23.06 3.46 18.31
CA LYS A 212 -24.20 2.64 18.69
C LYS A 212 -25.45 3.49 18.52
#